data_AF-A0A7W1GDW9-F1
#
_entry.id   AF-A0A7W1GDW9-F1
#
_cell.length_a   1.000
_cell.length_b   1.000
_cell.length_c   1.000
_cell.angle_alpha   90.00
_cell.angle_beta   90.00
_cell.angle_gamma   90.00
#
_symmetry.space_group_name_H-M   'P 1'
#
loop_
_entity.id
_entity.type
_entity.pdbx_description
1 polymer ?
#
loop_
_entity_poly.entity_id
_entity_poly.type
_entity_poly.pdbx_seq_one_letter_code
_entity_poly.pdbx_strand_id
1 'polypeptide(L)' 'MLTKLYLLLGAGILALYAVAAWNGWEISTAPRQTLAADVRNSPGGYRSFHFWHSGYRGGK' A
#
# COMPACT_ATOMS: atom_id res chain seq x y z
N MET A 1 0.90 36.73 3.63
CA MET A 1 0.02 35.62 4.09
C MET A 1 -0.19 34.53 3.05
N LEU A 2 -0.24 34.85 1.75
CA LEU A 2 -0.32 33.86 0.66
C LEU A 2 0.79 32.78 0.69
N THR A 3 1.97 33.13 1.18
CA THR A 3 3.12 32.22 1.33
C THR A 3 2.91 31.09 2.33
N LYS A 4 1.82 31.05 3.11
CA LYS A 4 1.49 29.91 3.99
C LYS A 4 0.32 29.09 3.48
N LEU A 5 -0.32 29.52 2.38
CA LEU A 5 -1.49 28.85 1.82
C LEU A 5 -1.16 27.44 1.33
N TYR A 6 0.04 27.25 0.78
CA TYR A 6 0.51 25.93 0.33
C TYR A 6 0.67 24.94 1.49
N LEU A 7 1.00 25.42 2.70
CA LEU A 7 1.10 24.57 3.89
C LEU A 7 -0.28 24.08 4.33
N LEU A 8 -1.28 24.97 4.33
CA LEU A 8 -2.67 24.61 4.63
C LEU A 8 -3.22 23.63 3.59
N LEU A 9 -2.94 23.87 2.31
CA LEU A 9 -3.34 22.98 1.22
C LEU A 9 -2.66 21.61 1.34
N GLY A 10 -1.35 21.58 1.57
CA GLY A 10 -0.60 20.33 1.76
C GLY A 10 -1.07 19.54 2.99
N ALA A 11 -1.27 20.21 4.12
CA ALA A 11 -1.82 19.59 5.33
C ALA A 11 -3.23 19.04 5.10
N GLY A 12 -4.09 19.79 4.38
CA GLY A 12 -5.43 19.35 4.01
C GLY A 12 -5.42 18.09 3.14
N ILE A 13 -4.57 18.04 2.12
CA ILE A 13 -4.41 16.85 1.26
C ILE A 13 -3.97 15.63 2.08
N LEU A 14 -3.00 15.79 2.97
CA LEU A 14 -2.52 14.71 3.82
C LEU A 14 -3.60 14.22 4.80
N ALA A 15 -4.35 15.13 5.38
CA ALA A 15 -5.47 14.78 6.28
C ALA A 15 -6.56 14.01 5.53
N LEU A 16 -6.95 14.46 4.33
CA LEU A 16 -7.92 13.76 3.49
C LEU A 16 -7.44 12.36 3.11
N TYR A 17 -6.16 12.22 2.73
CA TYR A 17 -5.57 10.92 2.44
C TYR A 17 -5.57 10.00 3.67
N ALA A 18 -5.22 10.51 4.85
CA ALA A 18 -5.24 9.73 6.09
C ALA A 18 -6.65 9.24 6.43
N VAL A 19 -7.68 10.09 6.30
CA VAL A 19 -9.08 9.72 6.51
C VAL A 19 -9.53 8.68 5.48
N ALA A 20 -9.18 8.85 4.20
CA ALA A 20 -9.50 7.88 3.15
C ALA A 20 -8.86 6.53 3.46
N ALA A 21 -7.57 6.49 3.79
CA ALA A 21 -6.85 5.26 4.15
C ALA A 21 -7.44 4.60 5.41
N TRP A 22 -7.84 5.38 6.41
CA TRP A 22 -8.51 4.85 7.62
C TRP A 22 -9.86 4.19 7.28
N ASN A 23 -10.58 4.72 6.30
CA ASN A 23 -11.82 4.14 5.79
C ASN A 23 -11.58 3.00 4.78
N GLY A 24 -10.32 2.58 4.59
CA GLY A 24 -9.96 1.50 3.66
C GLY A 24 -9.90 1.93 2.19
N TRP A 25 -10.07 3.22 1.91
CA TRP A 25 -9.92 3.80 0.57
C TRP A 25 -8.44 4.12 0.35
N GLU A 26 -7.66 3.09 0.04
CA GLU A 26 -6.29 3.26 -0.42
C GLU A 26 -6.25 3.39 -1.94
N ILE A 27 -5.43 4.31 -2.43
CA ILE A 27 -4.93 4.27 -3.82
C ILE A 27 -3.94 3.10 -3.86
N SER A 28 -4.48 1.88 -3.88
CA SER A 28 -3.71 0.64 -3.93
C SER A 28 -3.79 0.06 -5.34
N THR A 29 -2.64 -0.26 -5.91
CA THR A 29 -2.55 -1.17 -7.05
C THR A 29 -2.55 -2.61 -6.54
N ALA A 30 -3.52 -3.37 -7.04
CA ALA A 30 -3.84 -4.78 -6.78
C ALA A 30 -4.39 -5.10 -5.36
N PRO A 31 -5.50 -5.88 -5.27
CA PRO A 31 -6.10 -6.28 -4.00
C PRO A 31 -5.10 -7.08 -3.15
N ARG A 32 -5.16 -6.86 -1.82
CA ARG A 32 -4.36 -7.58 -0.82
C ARG A 32 -4.74 -9.07 -0.86
N GLN A 33 -3.91 -9.89 -1.47
CA GLN A 33 -4.12 -11.34 -1.48
C GLN A 33 -3.26 -11.98 -0.38
N THR A 34 -3.92 -12.74 0.50
CA THR A 34 -3.23 -13.56 1.49
C THR A 34 -2.60 -14.76 0.79
N LEU A 35 -1.26 -14.84 0.83
CA LEU A 35 -0.56 -16.02 0.33
C LEU A 35 -0.88 -17.22 1.23
N ALA A 36 -1.30 -18.32 0.60
CA ALA A 36 -1.51 -19.60 1.25
C ALA A 36 -0.20 -20.12 1.89
N ALA A 37 -0.32 -20.80 3.04
CA ALA A 37 0.81 -21.16 3.89
C ALA A 37 1.80 -22.14 3.23
N ASP A 38 1.34 -22.92 2.27
CA ASP A 38 2.13 -23.84 1.45
C ASP A 38 3.08 -23.09 0.49
N VAL A 39 2.62 -21.99 -0.12
CA VAL A 39 3.45 -21.13 -0.98
C VAL A 39 4.54 -20.43 -0.17
N ARG A 40 4.28 -20.14 1.13
CA ARG A 40 5.26 -19.49 2.01
C ARG A 40 6.48 -20.37 2.34
N ASN A 41 6.25 -21.68 2.39
CA ASN A 41 7.26 -22.66 2.78
C ASN A 41 7.86 -23.42 1.59
N SER A 42 7.38 -23.15 0.37
CA SER A 42 7.89 -23.81 -0.83
C SER A 42 9.29 -23.28 -1.20
N PRO A 43 10.27 -24.14 -1.49
CA PRO A 43 11.59 -23.72 -1.97
C PRO A 43 11.45 -22.89 -3.26
N GLY A 44 11.74 -21.58 -3.18
CA GLY A 44 11.58 -20.64 -4.31
C GLY A 44 10.23 -19.92 -4.40
N GLY A 45 9.28 -20.19 -3.49
CA GLY A 45 7.93 -19.63 -3.49
C GLY A 45 7.87 -18.11 -3.33
N TYR A 46 8.70 -17.51 -2.47
CA TYR A 46 8.77 -16.04 -2.34
C TYR A 46 9.71 -15.36 -3.33
N ARG A 47 10.58 -16.13 -4.01
CA ARG A 47 11.72 -15.60 -4.78
C ARG A 47 11.55 -15.71 -6.29
N SER A 48 10.43 -16.28 -6.74
CA SER A 48 10.10 -16.35 -8.17
C SER A 48 9.55 -14.99 -8.62
N PHE A 49 10.08 -14.48 -9.74
CA PHE A 49 9.75 -13.18 -10.37
C PHE A 49 8.23 -12.93 -10.55
N HIS A 50 7.42 -13.98 -10.47
CA HIS A 50 5.97 -13.93 -10.60
C HIS A 50 5.21 -13.23 -9.46
N PHE A 51 5.83 -12.99 -8.30
CA PHE A 51 5.13 -12.33 -7.18
C PHE A 51 5.32 -10.81 -7.13
N TRP A 52 6.28 -10.24 -7.89
CA TRP A 52 6.67 -8.83 -7.77
C TRP A 52 5.69 -7.85 -8.45
N HIS A 53 4.90 -8.33 -9.42
CA HIS A 53 3.91 -7.53 -10.17
C HIS A 53 2.50 -7.55 -9.56
N SER A 54 2.23 -8.56 -8.75
CA SER A 54 1.07 -8.66 -7.87
C SER A 54 1.39 -7.98 -6.54
N GLY A 55 0.47 -7.18 -6.00
CA GLY A 55 0.64 -6.40 -4.77
C GLY A 55 0.86 -7.20 -3.47
N TYR A 56 1.46 -8.38 -3.53
CA TYR A 56 1.81 -9.19 -2.38
C TYR A 56 2.86 -8.45 -1.54
N ARG A 57 2.44 -7.98 -0.38
CA ARG A 57 3.32 -7.56 0.71
C ARG A 57 3.14 -8.52 1.88
N GLY A 58 4.25 -9.03 2.40
CA GLY A 58 4.27 -10.08 3.43
C GLY A 58 5.61 -10.82 3.46
N GLY A 59 6.70 -10.05 3.40
CA GLY A 59 8.05 -10.55 3.63
C GLY A 59 8.45 -10.28 5.07
N LYS A 60 8.09 -11.24 5.95
CA LYS A 60 8.27 -11.24 7.41
C LYS A 60 7.53 -10.16 8.20
#